data_AF-A0A6G0UCE0-F1
#
_entry.id   AF-A0A6G0UCE0-F1
#
_cell.length_a   1.000
_cell.length_b   1.000
_cell.length_c   1.000
_cell.angle_alpha   90.00
_cell.angle_beta   90.00
_cell.angle_gamma   90.00
#
_symmetry.space_group_name_H-M   'P 1'
#
loop_
_entity.id
_entity.type
_entity.pdbx_description
1 polymer ?
#
loop_
_entity_poly.entity_id
_entity_poly.type
_entity_poly.pdbx_seq_one_letter_code
_entity_poly.pdbx_strand_id
1 'polypeptide(L)'
;NPDLSGSQFSYIFEELKKKCQATFEPFENALNMVSYFAPKPKAVRGQPFQLQLSESFKIDLQLFVKISEEKFIPKFDQVTENNEHVSKIRQYEVSDETKVDDGEAVPESESKTVVDKGDLIKGYHYGTSIIPFSKADKELSTVEKEGKQLQLVMFTKEENASFEIHLYSFNFGIFQVLPHYLMSNCRWLIPNRKSDSSVTAMTGLVEALKKQGKVAIVRYAYNINSNPRLAVLFPKMTKNGCPVFEHFTLPFNEDFRGFEFPSLEKSGGDPSDYQFDTMETYIDHFMLT
;
A
#
# COMPACT_ATOMS: atom_id res chain seq x y z
N ASN A 1 8.04 36.66 45.75
CA ASN A 1 8.34 35.91 44.51
C ASN A 1 9.00 36.87 43.56
N PRO A 2 10.32 36.78 43.31
CA PRO A 2 10.96 37.67 42.37
C PRO A 2 10.45 37.33 40.98
N ASP A 3 9.90 38.33 40.29
CA ASP A 3 9.55 38.26 38.88
C ASP A 3 10.82 37.92 38.09
N LEU A 4 10.99 36.64 37.77
CA LEU A 4 12.01 36.18 36.84
C LEU A 4 11.77 36.92 35.52
N SER A 5 12.76 37.70 35.08
CA SER A 5 12.70 38.36 33.78
C SER A 5 12.53 37.32 32.68
N GLY A 6 11.85 37.66 31.58
CA GLY A 6 11.60 36.72 30.47
C GLY A 6 12.86 36.02 29.94
N SER A 7 14.03 36.65 30.10
CA SER A 7 15.35 36.06 29.80
C SER A 7 15.77 34.92 30.73
N GLN A 8 15.48 34.99 32.03
CA GLN A 8 15.79 33.93 32.99
C GLN A 8 14.89 32.71 32.80
N PHE A 9 13.62 32.93 32.46
CA PHE A 9 12.71 31.83 32.09
C PHE A 9 13.18 31.10 30.83
N SER A 10 13.55 31.83 29.77
CA SER A 10 14.02 31.21 28.52
C SER A 10 15.25 30.32 28.74
N TYR A 11 16.21 30.77 29.56
CA TYR A 11 17.40 29.99 29.91
C TYR A 11 17.07 28.69 30.66
N ILE A 12 16.16 28.74 31.63
CA ILE A 12 15.72 27.56 32.39
C ILE A 12 15.00 26.56 31.45
N PHE A 13 14.19 27.05 30.52
CA PHE A 13 13.51 26.19 29.52
C PHE A 13 14.50 25.51 28.56
N GLU A 14 15.52 26.22 28.10
CA GLU A 14 16.62 25.66 27.30
C GLU A 14 17.37 24.54 28.04
N GLU A 15 17.65 24.74 29.33
CA GLU A 15 18.34 23.75 30.15
C GLU A 15 17.47 22.51 30.41
N LEU A 16 16.17 22.72 30.70
CA LEU A 16 15.19 21.64 30.85
C LEU A 16 14.97 20.87 29.54
N LYS A 17 14.95 21.55 28.39
CA LYS A 17 14.85 20.91 27.06
C LYS A 17 15.98 19.90 26.85
N LYS A 18 17.21 20.27 27.24
CA LYS A 18 18.39 19.39 27.15
C LYS A 18 18.32 18.22 28.12
N LYS A 19 17.86 18.44 29.36
CA LYS A 19 17.79 17.39 30.39
C LYS A 19 16.65 16.40 30.19
N CYS A 20 15.49 16.86 29.72
CA CYS A 20 14.26 16.06 29.67
C CYS A 20 13.91 15.51 28.28
N GLN A 21 14.70 15.79 27.24
CA GLN A 21 14.38 15.44 25.84
C GLN A 21 12.96 15.90 25.43
N ALA A 22 12.48 17.01 26.00
CA ALA A 22 11.15 17.53 25.76
C ALA A 22 11.14 18.47 24.55
N THR A 23 10.01 18.54 23.83
CA THR A 23 9.73 19.55 22.82
C THR A 23 8.82 20.63 23.41
N PHE A 24 9.19 21.90 23.24
CA PHE A 24 8.39 23.04 23.68
C PHE A 24 7.91 23.78 22.43
N GLU A 25 6.60 23.97 22.33
CA GLU A 25 5.97 24.67 21.21
C GLU A 25 5.02 25.74 21.74
N PRO A 26 4.89 26.90 21.06
CA PRO A 26 3.87 27.89 21.36
C PRO A 26 2.46 27.29 21.24
N PHE A 27 1.52 27.81 22.02
CA PHE A 27 0.12 27.35 21.98
C PHE A 27 -0.54 27.51 20.61
N GLU A 28 -0.14 28.50 19.82
CA GLU A 28 -0.61 28.70 18.44
C GLU A 28 -0.25 27.50 17.54
N ASN A 29 0.97 26.96 17.70
CA ASN A 29 1.43 25.77 16.99
C ASN A 29 0.89 24.47 17.62
N ALA A 30 0.50 24.51 18.89
CA ALA A 30 0.01 23.33 19.60
C ALA A 30 -1.26 22.76 18.96
N LEU A 31 -2.19 23.60 18.49
CA LEU A 31 -3.39 23.12 17.78
C LEU A 31 -3.02 22.43 16.46
N ASN A 32 -2.06 22.95 15.70
CA ASN A 32 -1.58 22.32 14.47
C ASN A 32 -0.79 21.03 14.74
N MET A 33 -0.05 20.97 15.84
CA MET A 33 0.66 19.76 16.28
C MET A 33 -0.29 18.67 16.79
N VAL A 34 -1.39 19.06 17.44
CA VAL A 34 -2.37 18.15 18.05
C VAL A 34 -3.52 17.80 17.09
N SER A 35 -3.75 18.60 16.04
CA SER A 35 -4.72 18.29 14.97
C SER A 35 -4.33 17.02 14.22
N TYR A 36 -3.03 16.83 13.98
CA TYR A 36 -2.46 15.51 13.73
C TYR A 36 -2.39 14.78 15.06
N PHE A 37 -3.52 14.24 15.52
CA PHE A 37 -3.59 13.37 16.68
C PHE A 37 -2.40 12.41 16.63
N ALA A 38 -1.40 12.58 17.50
CA ALA A 38 -0.33 11.60 17.63
C ALA A 38 -0.93 10.47 18.46
N PRO A 39 -1.44 9.38 17.86
CA PRO A 39 -2.04 8.31 18.65
C PRO A 39 -0.98 7.81 19.63
N LYS A 40 -1.42 7.41 20.83
CA LYS A 40 -0.52 6.80 21.82
C LYS A 40 0.33 5.74 21.11
N PRO A 41 1.67 5.79 21.24
CA PRO A 41 2.54 4.90 20.51
C PRO A 41 2.18 3.45 20.85
N LYS A 42 1.69 2.70 19.88
CA LYS A 42 1.42 1.27 20.01
C LYS A 42 2.71 0.52 19.75
N ALA A 43 3.04 -0.44 20.62
CA ALA A 43 4.18 -1.33 20.38
C ALA A 43 3.94 -2.11 19.07
N VAL A 44 4.74 -1.81 18.05
CA VAL A 44 4.59 -2.45 16.74
C VAL A 44 5.21 -3.85 16.80
N ARG A 45 4.47 -4.87 16.36
CA ARG A 45 4.98 -6.24 16.27
C ARG A 45 5.57 -6.49 14.89
N GLY A 46 6.85 -6.87 14.85
CA GLY A 46 7.50 -7.32 13.62
C GLY A 46 7.11 -8.75 13.27
N GLN A 47 6.76 -8.98 12.00
CA GLN A 47 6.53 -10.33 11.49
C GLN A 47 7.87 -10.92 11.00
N PRO A 48 8.30 -12.10 11.49
CA PRO A 48 9.58 -12.68 11.06
C PRO A 48 9.49 -13.21 9.62
N PHE A 49 10.49 -12.90 8.81
CA PHE A 49 10.70 -13.39 7.45
C PHE A 49 12.14 -13.87 7.26
N GLN A 50 12.35 -14.75 6.28
CA GLN A 50 13.68 -15.11 5.82
C GLN A 50 13.80 -14.66 4.36
N LEU A 51 14.67 -13.69 4.10
CA LEU A 51 15.00 -13.28 2.74
C LEU A 51 15.94 -14.31 2.13
N GLN A 52 15.43 -15.09 1.19
CA GLN A 52 16.19 -16.12 0.49
C GLN A 52 16.83 -15.53 -0.76
N LEU A 53 18.17 -15.34 -0.75
CA LEU A 53 18.91 -14.89 -1.94
C LEU A 53 19.30 -16.08 -2.84
N SER A 54 19.54 -17.24 -2.23
CA SER A 54 19.77 -18.53 -2.89
C SER A 54 19.21 -19.64 -2.00
N GLU A 55 19.20 -20.89 -2.47
CA GLU A 55 18.73 -22.03 -1.66
C GLU A 55 19.48 -22.19 -0.32
N SER A 56 20.79 -21.90 -0.33
CA SER A 56 21.67 -22.01 0.84
C SER A 56 21.81 -20.72 1.64
N PHE A 57 21.53 -19.55 1.04
CA PHE A 57 21.77 -18.25 1.66
C PHE A 57 20.46 -17.53 2.01
N LYS A 58 20.19 -17.41 3.31
CA LYS A 58 19.00 -16.78 3.88
C LYS A 58 19.38 -15.75 4.94
N ILE A 59 18.67 -14.62 4.96
CA ILE A 59 18.85 -13.55 5.94
C ILE A 59 17.58 -13.45 6.79
N ASP A 60 17.70 -13.49 8.12
CA ASP A 60 16.56 -13.35 9.02
C ASP A 60 16.17 -11.88 9.19
N LEU A 61 14.94 -11.55 8.77
CA LEU A 61 14.38 -10.21 8.76
C LEU A 61 13.11 -10.13 9.61
N GLN A 62 12.74 -8.89 9.95
CA GLN A 62 11.46 -8.54 10.57
C GLN A 62 10.74 -7.50 9.72
N LEU A 63 9.51 -7.81 9.33
CA LEU A 63 8.63 -6.94 8.56
C LEU A 63 7.74 -6.11 9.49
N PHE A 64 7.75 -4.80 9.31
CA PHE A 64 6.91 -3.84 10.02
C PHE A 64 6.07 -3.05 9.02
N VAL A 65 4.84 -2.72 9.38
CA VAL A 65 4.03 -1.78 8.60
C VAL A 65 4.47 -0.37 8.97
N LYS A 66 5.03 0.37 8.01
CA LYS A 66 5.56 1.73 8.25
C LYS A 66 4.51 2.79 8.00
N ILE A 67 3.79 2.65 6.90
CA ILE A 67 2.66 3.50 6.52
C ILE A 67 1.43 2.60 6.52
N SER A 68 0.32 3.09 7.06
CA SER A 68 -0.99 2.48 6.93
C SER A 68 -2.02 3.58 7.03
N GLU A 69 -3.06 3.47 6.22
CA GLU A 69 -4.27 4.27 6.42
C GLU A 69 -4.86 3.96 7.79
N GLU A 70 -5.14 5.00 8.57
CA GLU A 70 -5.88 4.88 9.80
C GLU A 70 -7.37 4.76 9.47
N LYS A 71 -7.98 3.65 9.89
CA LYS A 71 -9.39 3.40 9.65
C LYS A 71 -10.19 3.86 10.84
N PHE A 72 -11.28 4.59 10.61
CA PHE A 72 -12.27 4.87 11.65
C PHE A 72 -12.84 3.53 12.17
N ILE A 73 -12.55 3.23 13.44
CA ILE A 73 -12.82 1.92 14.06
C ILE A 73 -14.27 1.78 14.58
N PRO A 74 -14.96 2.83 15.05
CA PRO A 74 -16.33 2.68 15.55
C PRO A 74 -17.26 2.17 14.46
N LYS A 75 -17.90 1.03 14.74
CA LYS A 75 -19.02 0.54 13.95
C LYS A 75 -20.29 1.18 14.51
N PHE A 76 -21.16 1.63 13.61
CA PHE A 76 -22.48 2.10 14.00
C PHE A 76 -23.43 0.91 14.00
N ASP A 77 -24.03 0.64 15.16
CA ASP A 77 -25.08 -0.35 15.27
C ASP A 77 -26.39 0.22 14.69
N GLN A 78 -27.12 -0.61 13.96
CA GLN A 78 -28.44 -0.24 13.45
C GLN A 78 -29.47 -0.49 14.56
N VAL A 79 -30.10 0.59 15.01
CA VAL A 79 -31.14 0.59 16.03
C VAL A 79 -32.43 1.18 15.47
N THR A 80 -33.57 0.76 16.00
CA THR A 80 -34.87 1.37 15.72
C THR A 80 -35.01 2.71 16.45
N GLU A 81 -36.07 3.47 16.17
CA GLU A 81 -36.41 4.70 16.92
C GLU A 81 -36.55 4.46 18.44
N ASN A 82 -36.89 3.22 18.82
CA ASN A 82 -37.03 2.79 20.22
C ASN A 82 -35.72 2.25 20.83
N ASN A 83 -34.57 2.44 20.17
CA ASN A 83 -33.26 1.91 20.57
C ASN A 83 -33.17 0.37 20.64
N GLU A 84 -33.98 -0.35 19.87
CA GLU A 84 -33.88 -1.81 19.78
C GLU A 84 -32.91 -2.24 18.68
N HIS A 85 -32.13 -3.30 18.93
CA HIS A 85 -31.19 -3.84 17.95
C HIS A 85 -31.91 -4.52 16.79
N VAL A 86 -31.52 -4.17 15.55
CA VAL A 86 -32.11 -4.75 14.34
C VAL A 86 -31.37 -6.03 13.93
N SER A 87 -32.12 -7.12 13.73
CA SER A 87 -31.61 -8.34 13.10
C SER A 87 -31.84 -8.32 11.58
N LYS A 88 -30.84 -8.76 10.79
CA LYS A 88 -30.96 -8.86 9.34
C LYS A 88 -31.38 -10.27 8.93
N ILE A 89 -32.49 -10.39 8.21
CA ILE A 89 -32.94 -11.63 7.56
C ILE A 89 -32.69 -11.48 6.04
N ARG A 90 -32.22 -12.55 5.39
CA ARG A 90 -32.01 -12.59 3.94
C ARG A 90 -32.93 -13.63 3.33
N GLN A 91 -33.69 -13.23 2.30
CA GLN A 91 -34.54 -14.09 1.49
C GLN A 91 -33.98 -14.15 0.07
N TYR A 92 -34.08 -15.32 -0.56
CA TYR A 92 -33.63 -15.56 -1.93
C TYR A 92 -34.84 -15.87 -2.81
N GLU A 93 -34.90 -15.24 -3.97
CA GLU A 93 -36.01 -15.38 -4.92
C GLU A 93 -35.46 -15.62 -6.31
N VAL A 94 -36.16 -16.45 -7.09
CA VAL A 94 -35.88 -16.70 -8.51
C VAL A 94 -37.00 -16.08 -9.34
N SER A 95 -36.62 -15.27 -10.32
CA SER A 95 -37.48 -14.80 -11.41
C SER A 95 -37.26 -15.68 -12.64
N ASP A 96 -38.34 -16.08 -13.29
CA ASP A 96 -38.27 -16.74 -14.60
C ASP A 96 -37.97 -15.69 -15.68
N GLU A 97 -36.69 -15.34 -15.82
CA GLU A 97 -36.22 -14.55 -16.96
C GLU A 97 -35.95 -15.48 -18.14
N THR A 98 -36.89 -15.56 -19.09
CA THR A 98 -36.59 -16.01 -20.44
C THR A 98 -35.68 -14.98 -21.11
N LYS A 99 -34.36 -15.16 -21.01
CA LYS A 99 -33.39 -14.35 -21.76
C LYS A 99 -33.49 -14.73 -23.24
N VAL A 100 -34.19 -13.92 -24.02
CA VAL A 100 -34.08 -13.90 -25.49
C VAL A 100 -32.91 -12.96 -25.83
N ASP A 101 -32.03 -13.39 -26.73
CA ASP A 101 -30.73 -12.79 -27.04
C ASP A 101 -30.82 -11.45 -27.81
N ASP A 102 -31.97 -10.78 -27.82
CA ASP A 102 -32.20 -9.57 -28.64
C ASP A 102 -32.96 -8.50 -27.85
N GLY A 103 -32.21 -7.63 -27.14
CA GLY A 103 -32.49 -6.20 -26.92
C GLY A 103 -33.84 -5.68 -26.38
N GLU A 104 -34.88 -6.50 -26.22
CA GLU A 104 -36.20 -6.08 -25.77
C GLU A 104 -36.44 -6.53 -24.34
N ALA A 105 -36.68 -5.54 -23.47
CA ALA A 105 -37.09 -5.76 -22.09
C ALA A 105 -38.49 -6.41 -22.07
N VAL A 106 -38.54 -7.71 -21.85
CA VAL A 106 -39.78 -8.43 -21.52
C VAL A 106 -40.20 -8.03 -20.10
N PRO A 107 -41.48 -7.71 -19.85
CA PRO A 107 -41.97 -7.40 -18.50
C PRO A 107 -41.65 -8.56 -17.54
N GLU A 108 -41.10 -8.23 -16.36
CA GLU A 108 -40.85 -9.20 -15.29
C GLU A 108 -42.09 -10.07 -15.10
N SER A 109 -41.95 -11.39 -15.27
CA SER A 109 -42.99 -12.33 -14.85
C SER A 109 -43.24 -12.12 -13.35
N GLU A 110 -44.48 -11.85 -12.96
CA GLU A 110 -44.86 -11.49 -11.57
C GLU A 110 -44.67 -12.65 -10.57
N SER A 111 -44.36 -13.85 -11.03
CA SER A 111 -44.18 -15.03 -10.17
C SER A 111 -42.75 -15.17 -9.68
N LYS A 112 -42.42 -14.51 -8.57
CA LYS A 112 -41.17 -14.76 -7.83
C LYS A 112 -41.35 -15.98 -6.92
N THR A 113 -40.47 -16.96 -7.04
CA THR A 113 -40.48 -18.14 -6.16
C THR A 113 -39.40 -18.00 -5.09
N VAL A 114 -39.80 -18.19 -3.83
CA VAL A 114 -38.87 -18.14 -2.69
C VAL A 114 -38.09 -19.45 -2.64
N VAL A 115 -36.77 -19.36 -2.58
CA VAL A 115 -35.84 -20.50 -2.58
C VAL A 115 -35.04 -20.51 -1.29
N ASP A 116 -34.79 -21.72 -0.74
CA ASP A 116 -33.95 -21.85 0.44
C ASP A 116 -32.46 -21.70 0.09
N LYS A 117 -31.68 -21.22 1.06
CA LYS A 117 -30.23 -21.05 0.91
C LYS A 117 -29.52 -22.38 0.66
N GLY A 118 -30.06 -23.50 1.15
CA GLY A 118 -29.49 -24.84 0.95
C GLY A 118 -29.48 -25.28 -0.52
N ASP A 119 -30.45 -24.81 -1.31
CA ASP A 119 -30.65 -25.18 -2.70
C ASP A 119 -29.82 -24.31 -3.67
N LEU A 120 -29.12 -23.30 -3.16
CA LEU A 120 -28.30 -22.40 -3.96
C LEU A 120 -26.88 -22.96 -4.20
N ILE A 121 -26.53 -23.10 -5.47
CA ILE A 121 -25.17 -23.43 -5.91
C ILE A 121 -24.46 -22.15 -6.36
N LYS A 122 -23.17 -22.01 -6.04
CA LYS A 122 -22.38 -20.86 -6.52
C LYS A 122 -22.12 -21.01 -8.01
N GLY A 123 -22.44 -19.99 -8.79
CA GLY A 123 -22.05 -19.88 -10.19
C GLY A 123 -20.95 -18.84 -10.39
N TYR A 124 -20.07 -19.07 -11.36
CA TYR A 124 -19.11 -18.09 -11.84
C TYR A 124 -19.38 -17.80 -13.32
N HIS A 125 -19.23 -16.54 -13.72
CA HIS A 125 -19.30 -16.18 -15.13
C HIS A 125 -18.01 -16.60 -15.84
N TYR A 126 -18.16 -17.28 -16.97
CA TYR A 126 -17.09 -17.55 -17.92
C TYR A 126 -17.55 -17.08 -19.31
N GLY A 127 -17.16 -15.86 -19.66
CA GLY A 127 -17.74 -15.14 -20.80
C GLY A 127 -19.23 -14.89 -20.59
N THR A 128 -20.05 -15.33 -21.54
CA THR A 128 -21.52 -15.22 -21.48
C THR A 128 -22.17 -16.31 -20.64
N SER A 129 -21.48 -17.43 -20.40
CA SER A 129 -22.04 -18.60 -19.72
C SER A 129 -21.88 -18.52 -18.20
N ILE A 130 -22.87 -19.02 -17.46
CA ILE A 130 -22.79 -19.20 -16.01
C ILE A 130 -22.42 -20.65 -15.75
N ILE A 131 -21.24 -20.87 -15.16
CA ILE A 131 -20.74 -22.19 -14.82
C ILE A 131 -21.03 -22.46 -13.34
N PRO A 132 -21.89 -23.44 -13.00
CA PRO A 132 -22.09 -23.86 -11.61
C PRO A 132 -20.80 -24.49 -11.08
N PHE A 133 -20.41 -24.10 -9.86
CA PHE A 133 -19.16 -24.52 -9.26
C PHE A 133 -19.40 -24.91 -7.80
N SER A 134 -19.42 -26.23 -7.56
CA SER A 134 -19.73 -26.79 -6.26
C SER A 134 -18.57 -26.60 -5.28
N LYS A 135 -18.82 -26.89 -3.99
CA LYS A 135 -17.74 -26.89 -2.98
C LYS A 135 -16.68 -27.96 -3.27
N ALA A 136 -17.10 -29.12 -3.78
CA ALA A 136 -16.20 -30.22 -4.14
C ALA A 136 -15.28 -29.82 -5.31
N ASP A 137 -15.83 -29.18 -6.34
CA ASP A 137 -15.05 -28.68 -7.48
C ASP A 137 -14.00 -27.65 -7.04
N LYS A 138 -14.39 -26.78 -6.10
CA LYS A 138 -13.50 -25.78 -5.52
C LYS A 138 -12.34 -26.40 -4.75
N GLU A 139 -12.61 -27.43 -3.96
CA GLU A 139 -11.55 -28.13 -3.22
C GLU A 139 -10.57 -28.81 -4.18
N LEU A 140 -11.06 -29.41 -5.26
CA LEU A 140 -10.23 -30.07 -6.27
C LEU A 140 -9.37 -29.08 -7.08
N SER A 141 -9.88 -27.87 -7.33
CA SER A 141 -9.21 -26.84 -8.14
C SER A 141 -8.31 -25.90 -7.35
N THR A 142 -8.24 -26.04 -6.01
CA THR A 142 -7.48 -25.11 -5.18
C THR A 142 -6.00 -25.38 -5.33
N VAL A 143 -5.26 -24.40 -5.87
CA VAL A 143 -3.79 -24.45 -5.97
C VAL A 143 -3.17 -24.62 -4.58
N GLU A 144 -2.15 -25.46 -4.49
CA GLU A 144 -1.41 -25.67 -3.24
C GLU A 144 -0.86 -24.37 -2.69
N LYS A 145 -1.05 -24.19 -1.38
CA LYS A 145 -0.61 -23.00 -0.66
C LYS A 145 0.83 -23.17 -0.22
N GLU A 146 1.73 -22.44 -0.87
CA GLU A 146 3.18 -22.54 -0.65
C GLU A 146 3.70 -21.93 0.66
N GLY A 147 2.83 -21.31 1.47
CA GLY A 147 3.24 -20.78 2.77
C GLY A 147 3.83 -19.37 2.74
N LYS A 148 4.39 -18.96 3.88
CA LYS A 148 5.07 -17.67 4.06
C LYS A 148 6.43 -17.70 3.38
N GLN A 149 6.69 -16.77 2.47
CA GLN A 149 7.95 -16.71 1.72
C GLN A 149 8.37 -15.28 1.37
N LEU A 150 9.68 -15.08 1.24
CA LEU A 150 10.32 -13.86 0.76
C LEU A 150 11.57 -14.26 -0.04
N GLN A 151 11.39 -14.58 -1.31
CA GLN A 151 12.42 -15.15 -2.16
C GLN A 151 12.89 -14.15 -3.21
N LEU A 152 14.20 -13.96 -3.34
CA LEU A 152 14.77 -13.16 -4.41
C LEU A 152 14.44 -13.77 -5.77
N VAL A 153 13.88 -12.95 -6.65
CA VAL A 153 13.66 -13.30 -8.06
C VAL A 153 14.80 -12.73 -8.90
N MET A 154 15.07 -11.43 -8.75
CA MET A 154 16.10 -10.73 -9.53
C MET A 154 16.51 -9.42 -8.87
N PHE A 155 17.63 -8.86 -9.32
CA PHE A 155 17.98 -7.46 -9.08
C PHE A 155 17.72 -6.67 -10.36
N THR A 156 17.19 -5.46 -10.21
CA THR A 156 17.01 -4.53 -11.33
C THR A 156 17.53 -3.15 -10.95
N LYS A 157 17.67 -2.26 -11.93
CA LYS A 157 18.09 -0.88 -11.68
C LYS A 157 17.03 -0.11 -10.91
N GLU A 158 17.49 0.75 -10.03
CA GLU A 158 16.66 1.69 -9.28
C GLU A 158 16.23 2.88 -10.13
N GLU A 159 16.92 3.14 -11.27
CA GLU A 159 16.85 4.34 -12.13
C GLU A 159 15.55 5.14 -11.97
N ASN A 160 15.62 6.01 -10.97
CA ASN A 160 14.79 7.14 -10.59
C ASN A 160 13.26 6.94 -10.59
N ALA A 161 12.78 6.49 -9.44
CA ALA A 161 11.57 7.00 -8.77
C ALA A 161 11.65 8.52 -8.42
N SER A 162 12.43 9.31 -9.16
CA SER A 162 12.26 10.75 -9.22
C SER A 162 10.97 11.01 -9.98
N PHE A 163 10.17 11.95 -9.51
CA PHE A 163 8.95 12.45 -10.16
C PHE A 163 9.18 13.10 -11.54
N GLU A 164 10.31 12.82 -12.20
CA GLU A 164 10.55 13.25 -13.57
C GLU A 164 10.08 12.16 -14.53
N ILE A 165 8.95 12.47 -15.15
CA ILE A 165 8.30 11.69 -16.20
C ILE A 165 9.29 11.50 -17.36
N HIS A 166 10.06 10.42 -17.36
CA HIS A 166 10.72 9.94 -18.58
C HIS A 166 9.69 9.24 -19.46
N LEU A 167 8.88 10.08 -20.13
CA LEU A 167 8.37 9.75 -21.46
C LEU A 167 9.58 9.37 -22.32
N TYR A 168 9.46 8.34 -23.16
CA TYR A 168 10.52 7.77 -24.01
C TYR A 168 11.41 6.68 -23.38
N SER A 169 10.82 5.53 -23.07
CA SER A 169 11.53 4.26 -23.33
C SER A 169 10.56 3.16 -23.76
N PHE A 170 10.08 3.28 -24.99
CA PHE A 170 9.39 2.22 -25.72
C PHE A 170 10.45 1.37 -26.44
N ASN A 171 11.34 0.71 -25.70
CA ASN A 171 12.27 -0.26 -26.25
C ASN A 171 12.59 -1.35 -25.23
N PHE A 172 12.04 -2.54 -25.51
CA PHE A 172 12.53 -3.87 -25.19
C PHE A 172 13.52 -3.99 -23.99
N GLY A 173 13.01 -4.43 -22.84
CA GLY A 173 13.80 -5.23 -21.89
C GLY A 173 14.37 -4.56 -20.64
N ILE A 174 14.03 -3.31 -20.32
CA ILE A 174 14.45 -2.69 -19.05
C ILE A 174 13.29 -2.74 -18.05
N PHE A 175 13.34 -3.69 -17.10
CA PHE A 175 12.40 -3.79 -15.99
C PHE A 175 12.62 -2.64 -15.00
N GLN A 176 12.02 -1.47 -15.25
CA GLN A 176 12.09 -0.30 -14.36
C GLN A 176 10.91 -0.29 -13.38
N VAL A 177 11.17 0.06 -12.11
CA VAL A 177 10.11 0.16 -11.09
C VAL A 177 9.68 1.62 -10.97
N LEU A 178 8.61 1.98 -11.68
CA LEU A 178 8.06 3.33 -11.66
C LEU A 178 7.23 3.56 -10.37
N PRO A 179 7.20 4.79 -9.80
CA PRO A 179 6.43 5.09 -8.59
C PRO A 179 4.95 4.73 -8.70
N HIS A 180 4.35 4.92 -9.88
CA HIS A 180 2.95 4.61 -10.14
C HIS A 180 2.65 3.11 -10.27
N TYR A 181 3.68 2.24 -10.28
CA TYR A 181 3.52 0.79 -10.16
C TYR A 181 3.59 0.30 -8.71
N LEU A 182 3.93 1.16 -7.75
CA LEU A 182 3.99 0.72 -6.36
C LEU A 182 2.58 0.47 -5.83
N MET A 183 2.32 -0.77 -5.43
CA MET A 183 1.07 -1.17 -4.80
C MET A 183 1.25 -1.36 -3.29
N SER A 184 0.15 -1.20 -2.57
CA SER A 184 0.04 -1.36 -1.11
C SER A 184 0.82 -0.33 -0.29
N ASN A 185 0.55 -0.32 1.02
CA ASN A 185 1.24 0.57 1.93
C ASN A 185 2.71 0.17 2.12
N CYS A 186 3.56 1.17 2.40
CA CYS A 186 4.98 0.98 2.67
C CYS A 186 5.19 0.11 3.92
N ARG A 187 6.01 -0.93 3.77
CA ARG A 187 6.50 -1.77 4.87
C ARG A 187 8.01 -1.67 4.96
N TRP A 188 8.54 -1.84 6.16
CA TRP A 188 9.97 -1.90 6.41
C TRP A 188 10.37 -3.32 6.76
N LEU A 189 11.34 -3.84 6.03
CA LEU A 189 12.10 -5.02 6.43
C LEU A 189 13.39 -4.56 7.08
N ILE A 190 13.63 -5.01 8.30
CA ILE A 190 14.85 -4.76 9.07
C ILE A 190 15.51 -6.07 9.47
N PRO A 191 16.83 -6.12 9.66
CA PRO A 191 17.48 -7.34 10.12
C PRO A 191 16.99 -7.71 11.52
N ASN A 192 16.89 -9.00 11.80
CA ASN A 192 16.58 -9.47 13.14
C ASN A 192 17.70 -9.05 14.11
N ARG A 193 17.37 -8.18 15.07
CA ARG A 193 18.32 -7.64 16.06
C ARG A 193 19.01 -8.70 16.92
N LYS A 194 18.48 -9.92 16.98
CA LYS A 194 19.08 -11.03 17.72
C LYS A 194 20.15 -11.79 16.93
N SER A 195 20.32 -11.50 15.64
CA SER A 195 21.23 -12.19 14.74
C SER A 195 22.22 -11.20 14.12
N ASP A 196 23.41 -11.12 14.70
CA ASP A 196 24.49 -10.26 14.20
C ASP A 196 24.84 -10.58 12.75
N SER A 197 24.82 -11.87 12.39
CA SER A 197 25.02 -12.31 11.00
C SER A 197 24.00 -11.72 10.04
N SER A 198 22.73 -11.62 10.45
CA SER A 198 21.69 -11.02 9.59
C SER A 198 21.84 -9.50 9.48
N VAL A 199 22.29 -8.84 10.54
CA VAL A 199 22.62 -7.40 10.51
C VAL A 199 23.76 -7.15 9.54
N THR A 200 24.88 -7.85 9.67
CA THR A 200 26.05 -7.68 8.78
C THR A 200 25.70 -7.99 7.32
N ALA A 201 25.01 -9.11 7.06
CA ALA A 201 24.61 -9.50 5.71
C ALA A 201 23.67 -8.47 5.07
N MET A 202 22.68 -7.97 5.81
CA MET A 202 21.76 -6.97 5.29
C MET A 202 22.42 -5.61 5.09
N THR A 203 23.31 -5.17 5.99
CA THR A 203 24.08 -3.92 5.79
C THR A 203 24.89 -3.99 4.50
N GLY A 204 25.67 -5.06 4.30
CA GLY A 204 26.48 -5.21 3.09
C GLY A 204 25.64 -5.27 1.82
N LEU A 205 24.48 -5.93 1.86
CA LEU A 205 23.56 -6.00 0.73
C LEU A 205 22.94 -4.63 0.41
N VAL A 206 22.45 -3.89 1.42
CA VAL A 206 21.86 -2.56 1.25
C VAL A 206 22.89 -1.58 0.70
N GLU A 207 24.11 -1.57 1.24
CA GLU A 207 25.19 -0.70 0.76
C GLU A 207 25.60 -1.04 -0.69
N ALA A 208 25.71 -2.33 -1.02
CA ALA A 208 26.02 -2.77 -2.38
C ALA A 208 24.95 -2.35 -3.38
N LEU A 209 23.67 -2.52 -3.03
CA LEU A 209 22.54 -2.14 -3.88
C LEU A 209 22.47 -0.62 -4.07
N LYS A 210 22.64 0.17 -3.00
CA LYS A 210 22.73 1.64 -3.10
C LYS A 210 23.88 2.10 -3.97
N LYS A 211 25.08 1.51 -3.79
CA LYS A 211 26.27 1.86 -4.58
C LYS A 211 26.07 1.56 -6.07
N GLN A 212 25.31 0.53 -6.39
CA GLN A 212 25.01 0.15 -7.78
C GLN A 212 23.73 0.80 -8.33
N GLY A 213 22.97 1.56 -7.54
CA GLY A 213 21.66 2.09 -7.94
C GLY A 213 20.72 0.96 -8.37
N LYS A 214 20.58 -0.08 -7.55
CA LYS A 214 19.76 -1.27 -7.83
C LYS A 214 18.78 -1.56 -6.71
N VAL A 215 17.69 -2.22 -7.08
CA VAL A 215 16.66 -2.75 -6.17
C VAL A 215 16.53 -4.25 -6.33
N ALA A 216 15.93 -4.92 -5.34
CA ALA A 216 15.65 -6.34 -5.42
C ALA A 216 14.16 -6.59 -5.66
N ILE A 217 13.82 -7.41 -6.65
CA ILE A 217 12.47 -7.94 -6.85
C ILE A 217 12.39 -9.30 -6.17
N VAL A 218 11.36 -9.47 -5.36
CA VAL A 218 11.14 -10.66 -4.55
C VAL A 218 9.73 -11.21 -4.74
N ARG A 219 9.60 -12.51 -4.59
CA ARG A 219 8.33 -13.20 -4.42
C ARG A 219 7.96 -13.18 -2.95
N TYR A 220 6.79 -12.65 -2.64
CA TYR A 220 6.32 -12.38 -1.30
C TYR A 220 4.97 -13.03 -1.03
N ALA A 221 4.86 -13.80 0.06
CA ALA A 221 3.57 -14.25 0.60
C ALA A 221 3.57 -14.09 2.12
N TYR A 222 2.54 -13.43 2.66
CA TYR A 222 2.52 -13.05 4.07
C TYR A 222 2.35 -14.26 5.03
N ASN A 223 1.50 -15.20 4.65
CA ASN A 223 1.24 -16.44 5.36
C ASN A 223 0.70 -17.51 4.38
N ILE A 224 0.44 -18.73 4.88
CA ILE A 224 -0.09 -19.83 4.07
C ILE A 224 -1.43 -19.51 3.39
N ASN A 225 -2.24 -18.62 3.95
CA ASN A 225 -3.53 -18.23 3.37
C ASN A 225 -3.43 -17.04 2.41
N SER A 226 -2.24 -16.47 2.24
CA SER A 226 -2.01 -15.30 1.39
C SER A 226 -1.59 -15.75 0.00
N ASN A 227 -2.19 -15.15 -1.02
CA ASN A 227 -1.73 -15.37 -2.39
C ASN A 227 -0.33 -14.76 -2.56
N PRO A 228 0.60 -15.45 -3.25
CA PRO A 228 1.91 -14.90 -3.55
C PRO A 228 1.79 -13.67 -4.44
N ARG A 229 2.62 -12.67 -4.18
CA ARG A 229 2.74 -11.42 -4.95
C ARG A 229 4.20 -11.16 -5.30
N LEU A 230 4.42 -10.37 -6.33
CA LEU A 230 5.72 -9.73 -6.54
C LEU A 230 5.83 -8.51 -5.63
N ALA A 231 7.04 -8.23 -5.17
CA ALA A 231 7.37 -7.06 -4.38
C ALA A 231 8.75 -6.54 -4.73
N VAL A 232 8.95 -5.24 -4.54
CA VAL A 232 10.24 -4.56 -4.68
C VAL A 232 10.76 -4.19 -3.31
N LEU A 233 12.08 -4.32 -3.14
CA LEU A 233 12.84 -3.93 -1.96
C LEU A 233 13.80 -2.80 -2.32
N PHE A 234 13.48 -1.57 -1.90
CA PHE A 234 14.37 -0.42 -2.07
C PHE A 234 15.37 -0.35 -0.92
N PRO A 235 16.68 -0.28 -1.20
CA PRO A 235 17.72 -0.27 -0.18
C PRO A 235 17.82 1.12 0.48
N LYS A 236 17.69 1.18 1.80
CA LYS A 236 17.77 2.44 2.55
C LYS A 236 18.62 2.31 3.80
N MET A 237 19.45 3.34 4.05
CA MET A 237 20.12 3.52 5.33
C MET A 237 19.40 4.60 6.10
N THR A 238 18.96 4.28 7.32
CA THR A 238 18.35 5.26 8.23
C THR A 238 19.39 6.25 8.75
N LYS A 239 18.93 7.38 9.30
CA LYS A 239 19.82 8.38 9.95
C LYS A 239 20.69 7.78 11.07
N ASN A 240 20.20 6.71 11.70
CA ASN A 240 20.89 6.02 12.79
C ASN A 240 21.80 4.88 12.30
N GLY A 241 22.04 4.75 10.99
CA GLY A 241 22.90 3.72 10.41
C GLY A 241 22.28 2.31 10.35
N CYS A 242 20.99 2.16 10.64
CA CYS A 242 20.31 0.86 10.49
C CYS A 242 19.94 0.61 9.01
N PRO A 243 20.27 -0.56 8.42
CA PRO A 243 19.84 -0.94 7.09
C PRO A 243 18.36 -1.34 7.07
N VAL A 244 17.65 -0.87 6.05
CA VAL A 244 16.21 -1.10 5.87
C VAL A 244 15.95 -1.40 4.39
N PHE A 245 15.05 -2.33 4.13
CA PHE A 245 14.39 -2.42 2.82
C PHE A 245 12.99 -1.83 2.91
N GLU A 246 12.71 -0.83 2.07
CA GLU A 246 11.36 -0.36 1.85
C GLU A 246 10.68 -1.31 0.87
N HIS A 247 9.62 -1.95 1.36
CA HIS A 247 8.91 -3.01 0.66
C HIS A 247 7.57 -2.49 0.12
N PHE A 248 7.37 -2.64 -1.18
CA PHE A 248 6.11 -2.40 -1.88
C PHE A 248 5.74 -3.61 -2.71
N THR A 249 4.46 -3.94 -2.82
CA THR A 249 4.03 -4.98 -3.77
C THR A 249 3.99 -4.40 -5.18
N LEU A 250 4.19 -5.23 -6.19
CA LEU A 250 4.12 -4.86 -7.59
C LEU A 250 2.86 -5.44 -8.25
N PRO A 251 2.33 -4.79 -9.30
CA PRO A 251 1.21 -5.30 -10.08
C PRO A 251 1.60 -6.55 -10.85
N PHE A 252 0.62 -7.41 -11.07
CA PHE A 252 0.67 -8.40 -12.12
C PHE A 252 0.14 -7.82 -13.43
N ASN A 253 0.29 -8.57 -14.52
CA ASN A 253 -0.15 -8.14 -15.84
C ASN A 253 -1.67 -7.81 -15.86
N GLU A 254 -2.47 -8.52 -15.07
CA GLU A 254 -3.93 -8.32 -14.99
C GLU A 254 -4.32 -7.03 -14.24
N ASP A 255 -3.40 -6.44 -13.46
CA ASP A 255 -3.63 -5.20 -12.72
C ASP A 255 -3.46 -3.96 -13.61
N PHE A 256 -2.76 -4.07 -14.74
CA PHE A 256 -2.57 -2.96 -15.67
C PHE A 256 -3.89 -2.61 -16.40
N ARG A 257 -4.05 -1.32 -16.69
CA ARG A 257 -5.15 -0.78 -17.49
C ARG A 257 -4.55 0.03 -18.63
N GLY A 258 -4.72 -0.47 -19.86
CA GLY A 258 -4.19 0.16 -21.08
C GLY A 258 -5.07 1.32 -21.55
N PHE A 259 -5.10 2.42 -20.78
CA PHE A 259 -5.75 3.64 -21.23
C PHE A 259 -4.82 4.40 -22.18
N GLU A 260 -5.32 4.68 -23.38
CA GLU A 260 -4.61 5.51 -24.35
C GLU A 260 -5.11 6.95 -24.22
N PHE A 261 -4.17 7.88 -24.05
CA PHE A 261 -4.45 9.31 -23.98
C PHE A 261 -3.75 10.02 -25.16
N PRO A 262 -4.39 11.02 -25.79
CA PRO A 262 -3.73 11.82 -26.80
C PRO A 262 -2.56 12.60 -26.19
N SER A 263 -1.47 12.73 -26.96
CA SER A 263 -0.33 13.53 -26.52
C SER A 263 -0.71 15.01 -26.50
N LEU A 264 -0.55 15.64 -25.33
CA LEU A 264 -0.83 17.06 -25.13
C LEU A 264 0.08 17.96 -25.99
N GLU A 265 1.33 17.54 -26.23
CA GLU A 265 2.31 18.24 -27.08
C GLU A 265 1.80 18.40 -28.52
N LYS A 266 0.98 17.46 -28.99
CA LYS A 266 0.51 17.44 -30.38
C LYS A 266 -0.87 18.06 -30.57
N SER A 267 -1.71 18.09 -29.54
CA SER A 267 -3.11 18.50 -29.65
C SER A 267 -3.42 19.91 -29.15
N GLY A 268 -2.56 20.49 -28.31
CA GLY A 268 -2.83 21.76 -27.62
C GLY A 268 -2.12 23.01 -28.17
N GLY A 269 -1.10 22.83 -29.02
CA GLY A 269 -0.13 23.89 -29.31
C GLY A 269 0.78 24.17 -28.11
N ASP A 270 1.98 24.68 -28.36
CA ASP A 270 2.87 25.08 -27.26
C ASP A 270 2.23 26.24 -26.47
N PRO A 271 2.30 26.24 -25.12
CA PRO A 271 1.82 27.36 -24.34
C PRO A 271 2.53 28.67 -24.76
N SER A 272 1.83 29.79 -24.68
CA SER A 272 2.45 31.08 -25.01
C SER A 272 3.48 31.49 -23.96
N ASP A 273 4.46 32.32 -24.33
CA ASP A 273 5.46 32.85 -23.40
C ASP A 273 4.83 33.51 -22.17
N TYR A 274 3.69 34.20 -22.37
CA TYR A 274 2.92 34.79 -21.28
C TYR A 274 2.34 33.74 -20.31
N GLN A 275 1.85 32.61 -20.84
CA GLN A 275 1.34 31.51 -20.01
C GLN A 275 2.47 30.85 -19.22
N PHE A 276 3.64 30.66 -19.84
CA PHE A 276 4.82 30.15 -19.16
C PHE A 276 5.27 31.07 -18.01
N ASP A 277 5.49 32.35 -18.30
CA ASP A 277 5.95 33.35 -17.30
C ASP A 277 4.95 33.49 -16.13
N THR A 278 3.65 33.46 -16.44
CA THR A 278 2.60 33.50 -15.41
C THR A 278 2.65 32.25 -14.52
N MET A 279 2.89 31.07 -15.08
CA MET A 279 2.98 29.81 -14.33
C MET A 279 4.26 29.72 -13.51
N GLU A 280 5.40 30.18 -14.02
CA GLU A 280 6.64 30.28 -13.25
C GLU A 280 6.46 31.21 -12.04
N THR A 281 5.91 32.40 -12.27
CA THR A 281 5.58 33.34 -11.20
C THR A 281 4.63 32.70 -10.18
N TYR A 282 3.61 31.97 -10.63
CA TYR A 282 2.70 31.26 -9.74
C TYR A 282 3.43 30.20 -8.89
N ILE A 283 4.28 29.38 -9.50
CA ILE A 283 5.05 28.35 -8.79
C ILE A 283 5.93 29.02 -7.72
N ASP A 284 6.66 30.08 -8.06
CA ASP A 284 7.56 30.77 -7.13
C ASP A 284 6.82 31.35 -5.91
N HIS A 285 5.61 31.88 -6.10
CA HIS A 285 4.81 32.44 -5.00
C HIS A 285 4.15 31.38 -4.12
N PHE A 286 3.83 30.20 -4.66
CA PHE A 286 3.09 29.14 -3.95
C PHE A 286 3.95 27.92 -3.57
N MET A 287 5.26 27.97 -3.81
CA MET A 287 6.19 26.96 -3.32
C MET A 287 6.18 26.93 -1.79
N LEU A 288 5.80 25.78 -1.23
CA LEU A 288 5.88 25.50 0.20
C LEU A 288 7.37 25.39 0.58
N THR A 289 7.88 26.42 1.26
CA THR A 289 9.25 26.46 1.81
C THR A 289 9.35 25.76 3.16
#